data_AF-A0A2D4MW21-F1
#
_entry.id   AF-A0A2D4MW21-F1
#
_cell.length_a   1.000
_cell.length_b   1.000
_cell.length_c   1.000
_cell.angle_alpha   90.00
_cell.angle_beta   90.00
_cell.angle_gamma   90.00
#
_symmetry.space_group_name_H-M   'P 1'
#
loop_
_entity.id
_entity.type
_entity.pdbx_description
1 polymer ?
#
loop_
_entity_poly.entity_id
_entity_poly.type
_entity_poly.pdbx_seq_one_letter_code
_entity_poly.pdbx_strand_id
1 'polypeptide(L)'
;MDTAASGIHPVYFCSAHYIEMLLKAELPLVFSAFHMSGFTSSQICHQWLTQCFWNYMDWREICHYIAICIFLGPDYQIYMCISVFKHLQQEILQHTQAQDLQVFLKEEALHGFQANNYIEYMESLAQTYRPILLRDMRNIGVLNT
;
A
#
# COMPACT_ATOMS: atom_id res chain seq x y z
N MET A 1 16.50 17.46 -5.16
CA MET A 1 15.56 17.64 -6.28
C MET A 1 14.26 18.10 -5.66
N ASP A 2 13.84 19.30 -6.05
CA ASP A 2 12.87 20.09 -5.30
C ASP A 2 11.45 19.50 -5.41
N THR A 3 10.96 19.00 -4.29
CA THR A 3 9.61 18.44 -4.10
C THR A 3 8.50 19.42 -4.47
N ALA A 4 8.81 20.73 -4.47
CA ALA A 4 7.92 21.81 -4.88
C ALA A 4 7.57 21.78 -6.39
N ALA A 5 8.43 21.23 -7.25
CA ALA A 5 8.17 21.22 -8.70
C ALA A 5 7.15 20.15 -9.13
N SER A 6 6.90 19.15 -8.28
CA SER A 6 6.05 18.00 -8.60
C SER A 6 4.57 18.21 -8.23
N GLY A 7 4.24 19.17 -7.36
CA GLY A 7 2.87 19.35 -6.84
C GLY A 7 2.36 18.20 -5.97
N ILE A 8 3.16 17.15 -5.76
CA ILE A 8 2.80 15.98 -4.94
C ILE A 8 3.25 16.23 -3.51
N HIS A 9 2.31 16.21 -2.57
CA HIS A 9 2.62 16.40 -1.15
C HIS A 9 3.63 15.33 -0.70
N PRO A 10 4.73 15.71 -0.03
CA PRO A 10 5.87 14.81 0.18
C PRO A 10 5.55 13.56 1.01
N VAL A 11 4.50 13.56 1.83
CA VAL A 11 3.96 12.35 2.49
C VAL A 11 3.53 11.28 1.48
N TYR A 12 2.97 11.67 0.33
CA TYR A 12 2.60 10.74 -0.75
C TYR A 12 3.82 10.20 -1.48
N PHE A 13 4.82 11.05 -1.74
CA PHE A 13 6.06 10.62 -2.40
C PHE A 13 6.81 9.57 -1.57
N CYS A 14 6.94 9.79 -0.25
CA CYS A 14 7.52 8.79 0.64
C CYS A 14 6.71 7.49 0.63
N SER A 15 5.39 7.58 0.82
CA SER A 15 4.54 6.39 0.86
C SER A 15 4.64 5.56 -0.43
N ALA A 16 4.65 6.21 -1.59
CA ALA A 16 4.83 5.53 -2.89
C ALA A 16 6.18 4.82 -2.99
N HIS A 17 7.29 5.48 -2.64
CA HIS A 17 8.62 4.86 -2.67
C HIS A 17 8.69 3.60 -1.79
N TYR A 18 8.14 3.69 -0.58
CA TYR A 18 8.17 2.59 0.37
C TYR A 18 7.25 1.44 -0.03
N ILE A 19 6.10 1.72 -0.64
CA ILE A 19 5.24 0.68 -1.22
C ILE A 19 6.02 -0.12 -2.27
N GLU A 20 6.69 0.54 -3.22
CA GLU A 20 7.46 -0.17 -4.25
C GLU A 20 8.64 -0.96 -3.64
N MET A 21 9.34 -0.36 -2.66
CA MET A 21 10.45 -1.02 -1.99
C MET A 21 10.02 -2.28 -1.24
N LEU A 22 8.96 -2.17 -0.42
CA LEU A 22 8.45 -3.31 0.35
C LEU A 22 7.86 -4.36 -0.59
N LEU A 23 7.10 -3.96 -1.62
CA LEU A 23 6.51 -4.92 -2.54
C LEU A 23 7.59 -5.73 -3.27
N LYS A 24 8.67 -5.07 -3.72
CA LYS A 24 9.80 -5.74 -4.36
C LYS A 24 10.51 -6.73 -3.44
N ALA A 25 10.65 -6.39 -2.15
CA ALA A 25 11.32 -7.23 -1.17
C ALA A 25 10.45 -8.41 -0.71
N GLU A 26 9.18 -8.15 -0.41
CA GLU A 26 8.28 -9.09 0.26
C GLU A 26 7.47 -9.95 -0.71
N LEU A 27 7.10 -9.39 -1.86
CA LEU A 27 6.21 -10.02 -2.84
C LEU A 27 6.77 -9.84 -4.26
N PRO A 28 7.96 -10.40 -4.56
CA PRO A 28 8.65 -10.16 -5.83
C PRO A 28 7.83 -10.58 -7.07
N LEU A 29 7.00 -11.62 -6.95
CA LEU A 29 6.10 -12.04 -8.03
C LEU A 29 5.02 -11.00 -8.33
N VAL A 30 4.45 -10.40 -7.28
CA VAL A 30 3.47 -9.33 -7.43
C VAL A 30 4.15 -8.10 -8.03
N PHE A 31 5.35 -7.74 -7.55
CA PHE A 31 6.13 -6.65 -8.13
C PHE A 31 6.40 -6.85 -9.63
N SER A 32 6.77 -8.08 -10.05
CA SER A 32 6.94 -8.42 -11.47
C SER A 32 5.64 -8.32 -12.27
N ALA A 33 4.50 -8.73 -11.70
CA ALA A 33 3.19 -8.58 -12.34
C ALA A 33 2.87 -7.12 -12.68
N PHE A 34 3.04 -6.19 -11.72
CA PHE A 34 2.88 -4.76 -11.97
C PHE A 34 3.81 -4.26 -13.08
N HIS A 35 5.09 -4.65 -13.04
CA HIS A 35 6.06 -4.28 -14.06
C HIS A 35 5.66 -4.78 -15.46
N MET A 36 5.14 -6.01 -15.55
CA MET A 36 4.65 -6.58 -16.81
C MET A 36 3.39 -5.89 -17.33
N SER A 37 2.49 -5.47 -16.44
CA SER A 37 1.26 -4.75 -16.80
C SER A 37 1.47 -3.26 -17.09
N GLY A 38 2.67 -2.72 -16.87
CA GLY A 38 3.04 -1.37 -17.29
C GLY A 38 2.55 -0.23 -16.39
N PHE A 39 2.22 -0.52 -15.12
CA PHE A 39 1.82 0.50 -14.14
C PHE A 39 2.41 0.19 -12.75
N THR A 40 2.42 1.18 -11.86
CA THR A 40 3.08 1.05 -10.55
C THR A 40 2.10 0.66 -9.46
N SER A 41 2.56 -0.14 -8.49
CA SER A 41 1.73 -0.59 -7.36
C SER A 41 1.30 0.56 -6.45
N SER A 42 2.15 1.57 -6.32
CA SER A 42 1.89 2.84 -5.64
C SER A 42 0.69 3.60 -6.20
N GLN A 43 0.41 3.53 -7.50
CA GLN A 43 -0.77 4.17 -8.09
C GLN A 43 -2.07 3.55 -7.59
N ILE A 44 -2.11 2.21 -7.50
CA ILE A 44 -3.27 1.48 -6.96
C ILE A 44 -3.44 1.78 -5.46
N CYS A 45 -2.35 1.71 -4.70
CA CYS A 45 -2.40 2.02 -3.27
C CYS A 45 -2.86 3.45 -3.01
N HIS A 46 -2.42 4.41 -3.82
CA HIS A 46 -2.88 5.79 -3.70
C HIS A 46 -4.40 5.90 -3.86
N GLN A 47 -4.97 5.22 -4.86
CA GLN A 47 -6.41 5.17 -5.07
C GLN A 47 -7.15 4.53 -3.89
N TRP A 48 -6.66 3.40 -3.39
CA TRP A 48 -7.24 2.74 -2.22
C TRP A 48 -7.20 3.63 -0.97
N LEU A 49 -6.06 4.26 -0.69
CA LEU A 49 -5.84 5.09 0.49
C LEU A 49 -6.64 6.40 0.45
N THR A 50 -6.70 7.07 -0.72
CA THR A 50 -7.50 8.30 -0.88
C THR A 50 -8.99 8.06 -0.69
N GLN A 51 -9.47 6.84 -0.94
CA GLN A 51 -10.85 6.43 -0.70
C GLN A 51 -11.04 5.73 0.64
N CYS A 52 -10.02 5.65 1.50
CA CYS A 52 -10.04 4.85 2.74
C CYS A 52 -10.59 3.43 2.54
N PHE A 53 -10.31 2.82 1.37
CA PHE A 53 -10.84 1.52 0.94
C PHE A 53 -12.38 1.41 0.82
N TRP A 54 -13.12 2.52 0.78
CA TRP A 54 -14.59 2.56 0.81
C TRP A 54 -15.28 1.65 -0.22
N ASN A 55 -14.78 1.59 -1.45
CA ASN A 55 -15.36 0.77 -2.53
C ASN A 55 -14.75 -0.64 -2.63
N TYR A 56 -13.78 -0.94 -1.77
CA TYR A 56 -12.93 -2.12 -1.90
C TYR A 56 -13.10 -3.11 -0.76
N MET A 57 -13.41 -2.61 0.43
CA MET A 57 -13.49 -3.41 1.65
C MET A 57 -14.85 -3.25 2.32
N ASP A 58 -15.28 -4.29 3.04
CA ASP A 58 -16.45 -4.20 3.91
C ASP A 58 -16.23 -3.15 5.00
N TRP A 59 -17.33 -2.53 5.46
CA TRP A 59 -17.31 -1.49 6.49
C TRP A 59 -16.52 -1.89 7.76
N ARG A 60 -16.59 -3.16 8.13
CA ARG A 60 -15.83 -3.72 9.26
C ARG A 60 -14.32 -3.59 9.05
N GLU A 61 -13.83 -3.93 7.88
CA GLU A 61 -12.41 -3.88 7.56
C GLU A 61 -11.90 -2.45 7.38
N ILE A 62 -12.75 -1.53 6.90
CA ILE A 62 -12.45 -0.09 6.90
C ILE A 62 -12.29 0.42 8.34
N CYS A 63 -13.18 0.00 9.25
CA CYS A 63 -13.07 0.35 10.67
C CYS A 63 -11.79 -0.21 11.29
N HIS A 64 -11.41 -1.46 10.97
CA HIS A 64 -10.13 -2.05 11.39
C HIS A 64 -8.95 -1.25 10.85
N TYR A 65 -8.94 -0.90 9.55
CA TYR A 65 -7.90 -0.08 8.93
C TYR A 65 -7.69 1.26 9.65
N ILE A 66 -8.79 1.98 9.93
CA ILE A 66 -8.73 3.27 10.63
C ILE A 66 -8.19 3.06 12.06
N ALA A 67 -8.69 2.06 12.78
CA ALA A 67 -8.23 1.74 14.12
C ALA A 67 -6.73 1.41 14.15
N ILE A 68 -6.26 0.57 13.22
CA ILE A 68 -4.83 0.23 13.06
C ILE A 68 -3.99 1.49 12.87
N CYS A 69 -4.39 2.38 11.95
CA CYS A 69 -3.66 3.62 11.70
C CYS A 69 -3.63 4.53 12.93
N ILE A 70 -4.72 4.60 13.71
CA ILE A 70 -4.80 5.42 14.93
C ILE A 70 -3.96 4.84 16.06
N PHE A 71 -4.09 3.54 16.34
CA PHE A 71 -3.47 2.90 17.49
C PHE A 71 -2.00 2.52 17.25
N LEU A 72 -1.68 2.03 16.05
CA LEU A 72 -0.34 1.51 15.74
C LEU A 72 0.51 2.53 15.01
N GLY A 73 -0.10 3.52 14.33
CA GLY A 73 0.55 4.67 13.72
C GLY A 73 0.27 4.80 12.22
N PRO A 74 0.42 6.00 11.64
CA PRO A 74 0.05 6.27 10.25
C PRO A 74 0.89 5.53 9.22
N ASP A 75 2.10 5.06 9.59
CA ASP A 75 2.93 4.23 8.73
C ASP A 75 2.31 2.86 8.41
N TYR A 76 1.37 2.38 9.24
CA TYR A 76 0.65 1.12 9.00
C TYR A 76 -0.20 1.12 7.74
N GLN A 77 -0.53 2.28 7.18
CA GLN A 77 -1.20 2.34 5.88
C GLN A 77 -0.39 1.64 4.77
N ILE A 78 0.95 1.70 4.85
CA ILE A 78 1.84 1.05 3.88
C ILE A 78 1.77 -0.47 4.10
N TYR A 79 1.88 -0.93 5.34
CA TYR A 79 1.83 -2.37 5.65
C TYR A 79 0.47 -2.98 5.33
N MET A 80 -0.62 -2.21 5.47
CA MET A 80 -1.95 -2.60 5.01
C MET A 80 -1.99 -2.81 3.50
N CYS A 81 -1.46 -1.89 2.69
CA CYS A 81 -1.35 -2.08 1.25
C CYS A 81 -0.56 -3.33 0.86
N ILE A 82 0.59 -3.57 1.51
CA ILE A 82 1.40 -4.78 1.26
C ILE A 82 0.64 -6.05 1.68
N SER A 83 -0.13 -6.00 2.76
CA SER A 83 -0.96 -7.12 3.21
C SER A 83 -2.11 -7.43 2.24
N VAL A 84 -2.73 -6.40 1.68
CA VAL A 84 -3.72 -6.56 0.60
C VAL A 84 -3.09 -7.22 -0.62
N PHE A 85 -1.92 -6.77 -1.07
CA PHE A 85 -1.23 -7.43 -2.18
C PHE A 85 -0.83 -8.87 -1.87
N LYS A 86 -0.45 -9.17 -0.62
CA LYS A 86 -0.16 -10.53 -0.19
C LYS A 86 -1.40 -11.41 -0.28
N HIS A 87 -2.56 -10.89 0.12
CA HIS A 87 -3.84 -11.57 0.03
C HIS A 87 -4.20 -11.89 -1.43
N LEU A 88 -4.11 -10.89 -2.30
CA LEU A 88 -4.51 -10.97 -3.71
C LEU A 88 -3.46 -11.61 -4.61
N GLN A 89 -2.34 -12.13 -4.09
CA GLN A 89 -1.20 -12.55 -4.90
C GLN A 89 -1.60 -13.53 -6.01
N GLN A 90 -2.49 -14.48 -5.74
CA GLN A 90 -2.93 -15.44 -6.76
C GLN A 90 -3.79 -14.79 -7.85
N GLU A 91 -4.76 -13.95 -7.46
CA GLU A 91 -5.62 -13.24 -8.40
C GLU A 91 -4.83 -12.25 -9.24
N ILE A 92 -3.87 -11.54 -8.65
CA ILE A 92 -2.96 -10.65 -9.39
C ILE A 92 -2.24 -11.40 -10.50
N LEU A 93 -1.68 -12.58 -10.21
CA LEU A 93 -0.99 -13.37 -11.22
C LEU A 93 -1.93 -13.88 -12.33
N GLN A 94 -3.19 -14.18 -11.99
CA GLN A 94 -4.21 -14.60 -12.97
C GLN A 94 -4.63 -13.43 -13.86
N HIS A 95 -5.00 -12.29 -13.28
CA HIS A 95 -5.41 -11.09 -14.01
C HIS A 95 -4.26 -10.43 -14.81
N THR A 96 -3.01 -10.68 -14.42
CA THR A 96 -1.84 -10.31 -15.25
C THR A 96 -1.86 -11.09 -16.57
N GLN A 97 -2.17 -12.39 -16.54
CA GLN A 97 -2.24 -13.22 -17.75
C GLN A 97 -3.46 -12.88 -18.60
N ALA A 98 -4.59 -12.53 -17.97
CA ALA A 98 -5.80 -12.08 -18.65
C ALA A 98 -5.73 -10.63 -19.17
N GLN A 99 -4.65 -9.91 -18.88
CA GLN A 99 -4.40 -8.52 -19.29
C GLN A 99 -5.43 -7.50 -18.77
N ASP A 100 -6.07 -7.81 -17.65
CA ASP A 100 -7.11 -6.99 -17.02
C ASP A 100 -6.76 -6.59 -15.58
N LEU A 101 -5.53 -6.86 -15.11
CA LEU A 101 -5.06 -6.56 -13.75
C LEU A 101 -5.39 -5.14 -13.27
N GLN A 102 -5.22 -4.14 -14.13
CA GLN A 102 -5.49 -2.77 -13.75
C GLN A 102 -6.97 -2.51 -13.48
N VAL A 103 -7.86 -3.13 -14.26
CA VAL A 103 -9.31 -3.02 -14.09
C VAL A 103 -9.71 -3.74 -12.81
N PHE A 104 -9.25 -4.98 -12.63
CA PHE A 104 -9.46 -5.78 -11.41
C PHE A 104 -9.13 -4.98 -10.14
N LEU A 105 -7.89 -4.47 -10.02
CA LEU A 105 -7.45 -3.77 -8.80
C LEU A 105 -8.13 -2.40 -8.58
N LYS A 106 -8.68 -1.78 -9.64
CA LYS A 106 -9.31 -0.47 -9.56
C LYS A 106 -10.82 -0.52 -9.38
N GLU A 107 -11.47 -1.56 -9.84
CA GLU A 107 -12.93 -1.59 -9.96
C GLU A 107 -13.57 -2.71 -9.13
N GLU A 108 -12.83 -3.77 -8.81
CA GLU A 108 -13.36 -4.90 -8.05
C GLU A 108 -13.12 -4.79 -6.55
N ALA A 109 -14.03 -5.39 -5.78
CA ALA A 109 -13.90 -5.47 -4.33
C ALA A 109 -12.82 -6.50 -3.94
N LEU A 110 -12.12 -6.23 -2.84
CA LEU A 110 -11.04 -7.06 -2.31
C LEU A 110 -11.64 -8.21 -1.49
N HIS A 111 -12.31 -9.13 -2.18
CA HIS A 111 -13.09 -10.19 -1.58
C HIS A 111 -12.25 -11.07 -0.65
N GLY A 112 -12.77 -11.33 0.56
CA GLY A 112 -12.12 -12.23 1.52
C GLY A 112 -10.96 -11.61 2.30
N PHE A 113 -10.59 -10.34 2.03
CA PHE A 113 -9.58 -9.66 2.83
C PHE A 113 -10.11 -9.40 4.26
N GLN A 114 -9.30 -9.76 5.25
CA GLN A 114 -9.57 -9.51 6.67
C GLN A 114 -8.30 -8.99 7.33
N ALA A 115 -8.31 -7.75 7.81
CA ALA A 115 -7.13 -7.08 8.35
C ALA A 115 -6.50 -7.88 9.50
N ASN A 116 -7.34 -8.48 10.34
CA ASN A 116 -6.92 -9.28 11.50
C ASN A 116 -6.01 -10.45 11.12
N ASN A 117 -6.22 -11.09 9.97
CA ASN A 117 -5.40 -12.22 9.50
C ASN A 117 -3.98 -11.79 9.10
N TYR A 118 -3.73 -10.48 9.00
CA TYR A 118 -2.46 -9.91 8.58
C TYR A 118 -1.80 -9.04 9.66
N ILE A 119 -2.37 -8.93 10.88
CA ILE A 119 -1.79 -8.10 11.95
C ILE A 119 -0.37 -8.53 12.28
N GLU A 120 -0.14 -9.82 12.54
CA GLU A 120 1.19 -10.34 12.84
C GLU A 120 2.17 -10.10 11.67
N TYR A 121 1.69 -10.21 10.43
CA TYR A 121 2.49 -9.91 9.26
C TYR A 121 2.86 -8.42 9.21
N MET A 122 1.91 -7.52 9.41
CA MET A 122 2.16 -6.07 9.47
C MET A 122 3.11 -5.70 10.60
N GLU A 123 3.02 -6.33 11.76
CA GLU A 123 3.95 -6.12 12.87
C GLU A 123 5.37 -6.56 12.49
N SER A 124 5.53 -7.70 11.79
CA SER A 124 6.84 -8.14 11.31
C SER A 124 7.47 -7.16 10.30
N LEU A 125 6.66 -6.59 9.41
CA LEU A 125 7.08 -5.53 8.50
C LEU A 125 7.47 -4.27 9.29
N ALA A 126 6.66 -3.87 10.27
CA ALA A 126 6.94 -2.70 11.10
C ALA A 126 8.27 -2.87 11.87
N GLN A 127 8.54 -4.04 12.45
CA GLN A 127 9.81 -4.28 13.15
C GLN A 127 11.03 -4.08 12.22
N THR A 128 10.89 -4.45 10.96
CA THR A 128 11.97 -4.40 9.97
C THR A 128 12.13 -3.00 9.35
N TYR A 129 11.02 -2.36 8.95
CA TYR A 129 11.06 -1.19 8.08
C TYR A 129 10.73 0.13 8.79
N ARG A 130 10.00 0.08 9.91
CA ARG A 130 9.52 1.27 10.63
C ARG A 130 10.62 2.25 11.05
N PRO A 131 11.81 1.81 11.53
CA PRO A 131 12.88 2.75 11.91
C PRO A 131 13.35 3.63 10.74
N ILE A 132 13.35 3.08 9.52
CA ILE A 132 13.76 3.76 8.30
C ILE A 132 12.61 4.67 7.81
N LEU A 133 11.41 4.10 7.74
CA LEU A 133 10.18 4.78 7.35
C LEU A 133 9.87 6.03 8.15
N LEU A 134 9.84 5.92 9.49
CA LEU A 134 9.49 7.04 10.36
C LEU A 134 10.54 8.15 10.34
N ARG A 135 11.82 7.81 10.18
CA ARG A 135 12.88 8.81 10.02
C ARG A 135 12.62 9.67 8.79
N ASP A 136 12.35 9.03 7.66
CA ASP A 136 12.19 9.72 6.39
C ASP A 136 10.86 10.50 6.32
N MET A 137 9.78 9.95 6.89
CA MET A 137 8.50 10.66 7.03
C MET A 137 8.60 11.90 7.94
N ARG A 138 9.39 11.84 9.02
CA ARG A 138 9.61 13.01 9.90
C ARG A 138 10.43 14.10 9.22
N ASN A 139 11.47 13.73 8.46
CA ASN A 139 12.32 14.69 7.75
C ASN A 139 11.52 15.50 6.71
N ILE A 140 10.47 14.91 6.15
CA ILE A 140 9.54 15.61 5.25
C ILE A 140 8.69 16.66 5.97
N GLY A 141 8.22 16.35 7.19
CA GLY A 141 7.44 17.31 7.98
C GLY A 141 8.21 18.58 8.33
N VAL A 142 9.54 18.46 8.51
CA VAL A 142 10.44 19.57 8.85
C VAL A 142 10.78 20.45 7.64
N LEU A 143 10.79 19.89 6.43
CA LEU A 143 11.04 20.66 5.19
C LEU A 143 9.82 21.49 4.74
N ASN A 144 8.65 21.25 5.33
CA ASN A 144 7.40 21.94 5.02
C ASN A 144 7.06 23.08 6.02
N THR A 145 7.94 23.38 6.99
CA THR A 145 7.85 24.52 7.92
C THR A 145 8.97 25.52 7.66
#